data_AF-A0A8T5QWX8-F1
#
_entry.id   AF-A0A8T5QWX8-F1
#
_cell.length_a   1.000
_cell.length_b   1.000
_cell.length_c   1.000
_cell.angle_alpha   90.00
_cell.angle_beta   90.00
_cell.angle_gamma   90.00
#
_symmetry.space_group_name_H-M   'P 1'
#
loop_
_entity.id
_entity.type
_entity.pdbx_description
1 polymer ?
#
loop_
_entity_poly.entity_id
_entity_poly.type
_entity_poly.pdbx_seq_one_letter_code
_entity_poly.pdbx_strand_id
1 'polypeptide(L)'
;MMLLEDLLKECWKEIREEFYYPNIPNPGLIDDKSTAHIDMVNHEIKINKNFVSYLKEKGVDEKTSLRGLLAHELNHYLKCPFDLTRSMKIWLYAKRVDEDICNEVKAHYVDIVDNLDLIQNNKNRDVGELLKTNDSDTKLWKVIKGFYQEVAGYDMSIDVNSYDDITKEALDKMKQIPFLNQRYEKNNVTKFAEIIKSIIEEEDKDKQNRNGQGNNQNSDERSDESVYDNMPSVQGKIENGNYKKEDVEKAINEIVPELNEGELKDFIEEVLGKLAGHAPYKKEIRENLDILKLQIEANKYPIKINKRELASNGSLIPHSHKEYELSDSPQDIDIFNSMGKPFIPGLGKTWKKIEGQTYSENKSTPNAVIMKDISGSMESCEPYAEIACIAAANSFLNNDAAVAVYLFNNYVCDKELNKGYQKNKNSIDRGLCTKNSGGTSIDKNSLSKLEKMINQSDKEVDVVLVTDLEIDGRDKLFDYLYNNKKRNHVTIIYTGEEKINDLISKYNDSKFSIYHITKPEDIPKVVIGGMK
;
A
#
# COMPACT_ATOMS: atom_id res chain seq x y z
N MET A 1 -35.90 31.84 13.34
CA MET A 1 -34.45 31.51 13.29
C MET A 1 -34.37 30.00 13.45
N MET A 2 -33.88 29.30 12.44
CA MET A 2 -33.76 27.84 12.47
C MET A 2 -32.63 27.46 13.44
N LEU A 3 -32.78 26.34 14.16
CA LEU A 3 -31.69 25.83 14.99
C LEU A 3 -30.55 25.33 14.09
N LEU A 4 -29.31 25.49 14.52
CA LEU A 4 -28.14 25.09 13.75
C LEU A 4 -28.16 23.59 13.42
N GLU A 5 -28.66 22.75 14.34
CA GLU A 5 -28.84 21.31 14.10
C GLU A 5 -29.81 20.99 12.96
N ASP A 6 -30.86 21.80 12.79
CA ASP A 6 -31.84 21.60 11.72
C ASP A 6 -31.29 22.11 10.38
N LEU A 7 -30.55 23.23 10.41
CA LEU A 7 -29.83 23.73 9.24
C LEU A 7 -28.78 22.71 8.75
N LEU A 8 -28.05 22.08 9.66
CA LEU A 8 -27.07 21.04 9.33
C LEU A 8 -27.73 19.87 8.59
N LYS A 9 -28.91 19.40 9.04
CA LYS A 9 -29.63 18.30 8.37
C LYS A 9 -30.10 18.69 6.98
N GLU A 10 -30.57 19.92 6.81
CA GLU A 10 -30.97 20.45 5.49
C GLU A 10 -29.76 20.50 4.55
N CYS A 11 -28.67 21.15 4.96
CA CYS A 11 -27.44 21.26 4.18
C CYS A 11 -26.87 19.88 3.84
N TRP A 12 -26.91 18.94 4.80
CA TRP A 12 -26.44 17.58 4.58
C TRP A 12 -27.25 16.85 3.51
N LYS A 13 -28.57 17.03 3.48
CA LYS A 13 -29.40 16.43 2.43
C LYS A 13 -29.02 16.96 1.04
N GLU A 14 -28.82 18.28 0.92
CA GLU A 14 -28.41 18.92 -0.33
C GLU A 14 -27.02 18.43 -0.78
N ILE A 15 -26.03 18.48 0.11
CA ILE A 15 -24.65 18.03 -0.19
C ILE A 15 -24.62 16.55 -0.54
N ARG A 16 -25.34 15.67 0.17
CA ARG A 16 -25.40 14.25 -0.22
C ARG A 16 -25.95 14.07 -1.63
N GLU A 17 -26.97 14.82 -2.01
CA GLU A 17 -27.54 14.74 -3.35
C GLU A 17 -26.53 15.18 -4.42
N GLU A 18 -25.81 16.29 -4.18
CA GLU A 18 -24.73 16.78 -5.07
C GLU A 18 -23.63 15.73 -5.30
N PHE A 19 -23.34 14.91 -4.29
CA PHE A 19 -22.32 13.86 -4.34
C PHE A 19 -22.89 12.44 -4.59
N TYR A 20 -24.11 12.34 -5.13
CA TYR A 20 -24.75 11.06 -5.51
C TYR A 20 -24.96 10.06 -4.34
N TYR A 21 -25.31 10.58 -3.17
CA TYR A 21 -25.70 9.84 -1.97
C TYR A 21 -24.62 8.86 -1.46
N PRO A 22 -23.43 9.36 -1.07
CA PRO A 22 -22.36 8.52 -0.54
C PRO A 22 -22.83 7.80 0.75
N ASN A 23 -22.35 6.57 0.95
CA ASN A 23 -22.74 5.74 2.09
C ASN A 23 -21.93 6.07 3.35
N ILE A 24 -22.18 7.25 3.93
CA ILE A 24 -21.58 7.67 5.20
C ILE A 24 -22.65 8.09 6.21
N PRO A 25 -22.35 8.06 7.53
CA PRO A 25 -23.25 8.50 8.59
C PRO A 25 -23.69 9.97 8.45
N ASN A 26 -24.72 10.35 9.21
CA ASN A 26 -25.10 11.76 9.30
C ASN A 26 -24.04 12.55 10.09
N PRO A 27 -23.76 13.80 9.72
CA PRO A 27 -22.79 14.64 10.40
C PRO A 27 -23.27 15.04 11.79
N GLY A 28 -22.31 15.28 12.68
CA GLY A 28 -22.52 15.76 14.04
C GLY A 28 -21.98 17.18 14.24
N LEU A 29 -22.54 17.89 15.22
CA LEU A 29 -21.93 19.11 15.73
C LEU A 29 -21.14 18.80 16.99
N ILE A 30 -19.99 19.45 17.13
CA ILE A 30 -19.05 19.31 18.25
C ILE A 30 -18.69 20.68 18.82
N ASP A 31 -18.22 20.69 20.06
CA ASP A 31 -17.77 21.88 20.79
C ASP A 31 -16.33 21.66 21.27
N ASP A 32 -15.39 21.55 20.34
CA ASP A 32 -13.96 21.39 20.64
C ASP A 32 -13.10 22.51 20.03
N LYS A 33 -11.79 22.29 19.86
CA LYS A 33 -10.85 23.26 19.27
C LYS A 33 -10.64 23.08 17.76
N SER A 34 -11.21 22.06 17.14
CA SER A 34 -11.08 21.78 15.70
C SER A 34 -12.00 22.66 14.86
N THR A 35 -11.92 22.62 13.53
CA THR A 35 -12.85 23.35 12.64
C THR A 35 -13.97 22.44 12.16
N ALA A 36 -13.64 21.53 11.26
CA ALA A 36 -14.41 20.37 10.86
C ALA A 36 -13.40 19.24 10.59
N HIS A 37 -13.85 18.00 10.71
CA HIS A 37 -13.07 16.84 10.32
C HIS A 37 -13.97 15.65 10.04
N ILE A 38 -13.53 14.76 9.17
CA ILE A 38 -14.07 13.41 9.05
C ILE A 38 -13.31 12.42 9.93
N ASP A 39 -14.03 11.67 10.76
CA ASP A 39 -13.47 10.56 11.52
C ASP A 39 -13.30 9.35 10.59
N MET A 40 -12.05 8.99 10.29
CA MET A 40 -11.72 7.94 9.32
C MET A 40 -12.09 6.52 9.80
N VAL A 41 -12.48 6.30 11.07
CA VAL A 41 -12.96 4.97 11.54
C VAL A 41 -14.41 4.74 11.11
N ASN A 42 -15.27 5.68 11.46
CA ASN A 42 -16.72 5.57 11.30
C ASN A 42 -17.25 6.39 10.12
N HIS A 43 -16.38 7.18 9.49
CA HIS A 43 -16.66 8.12 8.39
C HIS A 43 -17.68 9.20 8.75
N GLU A 44 -17.79 9.54 10.04
CA GLU A 44 -18.68 10.59 10.52
C GLU A 44 -17.99 11.95 10.40
N ILE A 45 -18.66 12.89 9.74
CA ILE A 45 -18.22 14.28 9.67
C ILE A 45 -18.63 15.01 10.95
N LYS A 46 -17.68 15.69 11.59
CA LYS A 46 -17.91 16.49 12.79
C LYS A 46 -17.59 17.94 12.50
N ILE A 47 -18.51 18.85 12.83
CA ILE A 47 -18.38 20.29 12.57
C ILE A 47 -18.41 21.06 13.90
N ASN A 48 -17.42 21.92 14.13
CA ASN A 48 -17.37 22.76 15.31
C ASN A 48 -18.33 23.95 15.20
N LYS A 49 -19.25 24.06 16.16
CA LYS A 49 -20.21 25.18 16.25
C LYS A 49 -19.53 26.54 16.40
N ASN A 50 -18.40 26.58 17.11
CA ASN A 50 -17.63 27.81 17.32
C ASN A 50 -16.99 28.29 16.01
N PHE A 51 -16.56 27.37 15.15
CA PHE A 51 -15.98 27.73 13.86
C PHE A 51 -17.04 28.29 12.89
N VAL A 52 -18.24 27.69 12.87
CA VAL A 52 -19.37 28.25 12.10
C VAL A 52 -19.72 29.67 12.58
N SER A 53 -19.68 29.89 13.90
CA SER A 53 -19.91 31.23 14.48
C SER A 53 -18.82 32.23 14.08
N TYR A 54 -17.55 31.80 14.08
CA TYR A 54 -16.42 32.61 13.60
C TYR A 54 -16.57 32.99 12.12
N LEU A 55 -16.94 32.05 11.24
CA LEU A 55 -17.17 32.32 9.82
C LEU A 55 -18.30 33.34 9.60
N LYS A 56 -19.35 33.27 10.42
CA LYS A 56 -20.43 34.25 10.43
C LYS A 56 -19.96 35.65 10.80
N GLU A 57 -19.07 35.77 11.79
CA GLU A 57 -18.44 37.05 12.14
C GLU A 57 -17.57 37.60 11.01
N LYS A 58 -17.00 36.73 10.17
CA LYS A 58 -16.24 37.07 8.97
C LYS A 58 -17.11 37.34 7.74
N GLY A 59 -18.44 37.27 7.88
CA GLY A 59 -19.38 37.63 6.82
C GLY A 59 -19.87 36.47 5.96
N VAL A 60 -19.53 35.22 6.30
CA VAL A 60 -20.06 34.03 5.61
C VAL A 60 -21.28 33.52 6.36
N ASP A 61 -22.44 33.43 5.71
CA ASP A 61 -23.65 32.97 6.39
C ASP A 61 -23.54 31.50 6.83
N GLU A 62 -24.38 31.10 7.80
CA GLU A 62 -24.34 29.75 8.39
C GLU A 62 -24.62 28.64 7.37
N LYS A 63 -25.48 28.89 6.36
CA LYS A 63 -25.81 27.88 5.33
C LYS A 63 -24.61 27.65 4.41
N THR A 64 -23.99 28.73 3.91
CA THR A 64 -22.77 28.66 3.11
C THR A 64 -21.63 28.00 3.91
N SER A 65 -21.51 28.36 5.19
CA SER A 65 -20.50 27.78 6.08
C SER A 65 -20.64 26.26 6.20
N LEU A 66 -21.85 25.79 6.54
CA LEU A 66 -22.12 24.36 6.70
C LEU A 66 -21.97 23.59 5.38
N ARG A 67 -22.47 24.13 4.27
CA ARG A 67 -22.34 23.49 2.95
C ARG A 67 -20.87 23.36 2.52
N GLY A 68 -20.07 24.41 2.69
CA GLY A 68 -18.64 24.37 2.38
C GLY A 68 -17.87 23.36 3.23
N LEU A 69 -18.11 23.34 4.54
CA LEU A 69 -17.47 22.39 5.46
C LEU A 69 -17.88 20.95 5.16
N LEU A 70 -19.17 20.69 4.94
CA LEU A 70 -19.65 19.35 4.59
C LEU A 70 -19.08 18.85 3.26
N ALA A 71 -19.03 19.72 2.25
CA ALA A 71 -18.46 19.38 0.95
C ALA A 71 -16.98 19.04 1.04
N HIS A 72 -16.21 19.84 1.79
CA HIS A 72 -14.78 19.62 2.05
C HIS A 72 -14.51 18.28 2.74
N GLU A 73 -15.11 18.04 3.90
CA GLU A 73 -14.89 16.80 4.65
C GLU A 73 -15.36 15.56 3.90
N LEU A 74 -16.46 15.68 3.15
CA LEU A 74 -16.95 14.59 2.31
C LEU A 74 -16.00 14.30 1.14
N ASN A 75 -15.37 15.33 0.57
CA ASN A 75 -14.49 15.16 -0.56
C ASN A 75 -13.13 14.58 -0.15
N HIS A 76 -12.67 14.81 1.09
CA HIS A 76 -11.57 14.03 1.66
C HIS A 76 -11.87 12.52 1.64
N TYR A 77 -13.09 12.13 2.06
CA TYR A 77 -13.54 10.75 2.03
C TYR A 77 -13.70 10.17 0.62
N LEU A 78 -14.09 10.96 -0.38
CA LEU A 78 -14.35 10.46 -1.73
C LEU A 78 -13.12 10.53 -2.65
N LYS A 79 -12.19 11.45 -2.38
CA LYS A 79 -11.09 11.79 -3.27
C LYS A 79 -9.76 11.74 -2.56
N CYS A 80 -9.46 12.65 -1.64
CA CYS A 80 -8.09 12.84 -1.17
C CYS A 80 -7.97 13.42 0.26
N PRO A 81 -7.31 12.73 1.20
CA PRO A 81 -6.86 11.35 1.14
C PRO A 81 -8.05 10.42 1.40
N PHE A 82 -8.41 9.65 0.37
CA PHE A 82 -9.44 8.61 0.48
C PHE A 82 -9.10 7.55 1.54
N ASP A 83 -7.81 7.23 1.72
CA ASP A 83 -7.35 6.20 2.66
C ASP A 83 -5.99 6.54 3.31
N LEU A 84 -5.66 5.77 4.36
CA LEU A 84 -4.40 5.88 5.10
C LEU A 84 -3.18 5.70 4.16
N THR A 85 -3.25 4.75 3.25
CA THR A 85 -2.13 4.43 2.35
C THR A 85 -1.73 5.65 1.53
N ARG A 86 -2.71 6.34 0.93
CA ARG A 86 -2.45 7.56 0.17
C ARG A 86 -1.95 8.70 1.05
N SER A 87 -2.57 8.91 2.22
CA SER A 87 -2.11 9.91 3.20
C SER A 87 -0.65 9.70 3.58
N MET A 88 -0.24 8.46 3.84
CA MET A 88 1.13 8.10 4.21
C MET A 88 2.11 8.21 3.03
N LYS A 89 1.69 7.92 1.80
CA LYS A 89 2.50 8.16 0.59
C LYS A 89 2.80 9.64 0.41
N ILE A 90 1.80 10.51 0.55
CA ILE A 90 1.97 11.99 0.49
C ILE A 90 2.95 12.44 1.57
N TRP A 91 2.76 12.00 2.82
CA TRP A 91 3.69 12.28 3.92
C TRP A 91 5.13 11.86 3.60
N LEU A 92 5.33 10.63 3.12
CA LEU A 92 6.64 10.08 2.81
C LEU A 92 7.33 10.86 1.67
N TYR A 93 6.58 11.21 0.62
CA TYR A 93 7.12 11.97 -0.50
C TYR A 93 7.52 13.39 -0.09
N ALA A 94 6.78 14.01 0.84
CA ALA A 94 7.16 15.29 1.44
C ALA A 94 8.40 15.15 2.34
N LYS A 95 8.42 14.14 3.23
CA LYS A 95 9.56 13.88 4.14
C LYS A 95 10.88 13.63 3.41
N ARG A 96 10.83 12.99 2.24
CA ARG A 96 12.00 12.79 1.37
C ARG A 96 12.62 14.10 0.84
N VAL A 97 11.84 15.18 0.78
CA VAL A 97 12.34 16.51 0.42
C VAL A 97 12.87 17.23 1.65
N ASP A 98 12.07 17.22 2.73
CA ASP A 98 12.42 17.85 3.99
C ASP A 98 11.56 17.29 5.14
N GLU A 99 12.21 16.81 6.19
CA GLU A 99 11.56 16.19 7.34
C GLU A 99 10.83 17.20 8.22
N ASP A 100 11.36 18.42 8.37
CA ASP A 100 10.85 19.41 9.33
C ASP A 100 9.49 19.98 8.85
N ILE A 101 9.27 20.07 7.54
CA ILE A 101 8.05 20.65 6.94
C ILE A 101 7.07 19.61 6.40
N CYS A 102 7.38 18.32 6.49
CA CYS A 102 6.62 17.28 5.77
C CYS A 102 5.13 17.21 6.15
N ASN A 103 4.81 17.50 7.42
CA ASN A 103 3.43 17.52 7.90
C ASN A 103 2.65 18.74 7.39
N GLU A 104 3.30 19.89 7.29
CA GLU A 104 2.73 21.11 6.72
C GLU A 104 2.47 20.93 5.22
N VAL A 105 3.45 20.40 4.49
CA VAL A 105 3.31 20.05 3.07
C VAL A 105 2.14 19.09 2.86
N LYS A 106 2.04 18.03 3.65
CA LYS A 106 0.94 17.05 3.56
C LYS A 106 -0.41 17.71 3.77
N ALA A 107 -0.57 18.51 4.82
CA ALA A 107 -1.82 19.19 5.14
C ALA A 107 -2.27 20.09 3.99
N HIS A 108 -1.40 20.98 3.53
CA HIS A 108 -1.75 21.90 2.44
C HIS A 108 -1.96 21.18 1.11
N TYR A 109 -1.14 20.19 0.77
CA TYR A 109 -1.28 19.45 -0.48
C TYR A 109 -2.65 18.76 -0.59
N VAL A 110 -3.05 18.08 0.49
CA VAL A 110 -4.35 17.41 0.59
C VAL A 110 -5.48 18.41 0.38
N ASP A 111 -5.47 19.54 1.09
CA ASP A 111 -6.51 20.56 0.99
C ASP A 111 -6.55 21.21 -0.39
N ILE A 112 -5.40 21.44 -1.01
CA ILE A 112 -5.33 21.99 -2.38
C ILE A 112 -5.98 21.04 -3.37
N VAL A 113 -5.66 19.75 -3.31
CA VAL A 113 -6.27 18.74 -4.19
C VAL A 113 -7.77 18.68 -3.95
N ASP A 114 -8.19 18.69 -2.69
CA ASP A 114 -9.59 18.60 -2.29
C ASP A 114 -10.41 19.80 -2.79
N ASN A 115 -9.99 21.01 -2.42
CA ASN A 115 -10.68 22.25 -2.78
C ASN A 115 -10.66 22.51 -4.28
N LEU A 116 -9.58 22.16 -4.97
CA LEU A 116 -9.50 22.31 -6.42
C LEU A 116 -10.52 21.39 -7.13
N ASP A 117 -10.69 20.15 -6.66
CA ASP A 117 -11.70 19.23 -7.19
C ASP A 117 -13.12 19.76 -6.93
N LEU A 118 -13.38 20.27 -5.72
CA LEU A 118 -14.66 20.88 -5.37
C LEU A 118 -15.03 22.05 -6.28
N ILE A 119 -14.10 22.99 -6.47
CA ILE A 119 -14.34 24.20 -7.25
C ILE A 119 -14.47 23.88 -8.75
N GLN A 120 -13.58 23.05 -9.30
CA GLN A 120 -13.52 22.81 -10.75
C GLN A 120 -14.49 21.71 -11.21
N ASN A 121 -14.53 20.57 -10.52
CA ASN A 121 -15.27 19.39 -10.97
C ASN A 121 -16.68 19.33 -10.36
N ASN A 122 -16.80 19.56 -9.05
CA ASN A 122 -18.10 19.48 -8.37
C ASN A 122 -18.87 20.80 -8.43
N LYS A 123 -18.22 21.89 -8.86
CA LYS A 123 -18.77 23.26 -8.94
C LYS A 123 -19.31 23.78 -7.62
N ASN A 124 -18.85 23.22 -6.49
CA ASN A 124 -19.19 23.69 -5.18
C ASN A 124 -18.27 24.87 -4.84
N ARG A 125 -18.86 26.07 -4.80
CA ARG A 125 -18.15 27.33 -4.57
C ARG A 125 -18.14 27.76 -3.11
N ASP A 126 -18.92 27.09 -2.27
CA ASP A 126 -19.09 27.45 -0.85
C ASP A 126 -17.75 27.33 -0.10
N VAL A 127 -16.90 26.37 -0.48
CA VAL A 127 -15.54 26.22 0.06
C VAL A 127 -14.62 27.39 -0.27
N GLY A 128 -14.83 28.07 -1.39
CA GLY A 128 -14.06 29.27 -1.77
C GLY A 128 -14.33 30.44 -0.84
N GLU A 129 -15.58 30.62 -0.41
CA GLU A 129 -15.96 31.64 0.59
C GLU A 129 -15.26 31.35 1.94
N LEU A 130 -15.18 30.08 2.34
CA LEU A 130 -14.45 29.68 3.55
C LEU A 130 -12.97 30.07 3.48
N LEU A 131 -12.30 29.69 2.38
CA LEU A 131 -10.87 29.95 2.18
C LEU A 131 -10.55 31.46 2.17
N LYS A 132 -11.50 32.29 1.72
CA LYS A 132 -11.35 33.74 1.66
C LYS A 132 -11.29 34.39 3.04
N THR A 133 -11.94 33.81 4.05
CA THR A 133 -11.96 34.31 5.44
C THR A 133 -10.63 34.18 6.18
N ASN A 134 -9.67 33.44 5.63
CA ASN A 134 -8.36 33.28 6.24
C ASN A 134 -7.54 34.57 6.11
N ASP A 135 -7.28 35.25 7.22
CA ASP A 135 -6.58 36.54 7.25
C ASP A 135 -5.04 36.42 7.33
N SER A 136 -4.48 35.22 7.15
CA SER A 136 -3.03 35.02 7.21
C SER A 136 -2.32 35.75 6.06
N ASP A 137 -1.31 36.54 6.42
CA ASP A 137 -0.50 37.34 5.48
C ASP A 137 0.83 36.68 5.10
N THR A 138 1.01 35.39 5.43
CA THR A 138 2.21 34.62 5.08
C THR A 138 2.40 34.53 3.57
N LYS A 139 3.65 34.45 3.11
CA LYS A 139 3.96 34.26 1.69
C LYS A 139 3.30 32.97 1.18
N LEU A 140 3.26 31.93 2.01
CA LEU A 140 2.57 30.68 1.69
C LEU A 140 1.08 30.90 1.39
N TRP A 141 0.33 31.57 2.26
CA TRP A 141 -1.10 31.79 2.00
C TRP A 141 -1.36 32.70 0.81
N LYS A 142 -0.49 33.69 0.57
CA LYS A 142 -0.55 34.51 -0.65
C LYS A 142 -0.41 33.63 -1.90
N VAL A 143 0.54 32.70 -1.92
CA VAL A 143 0.70 31.75 -3.02
C VAL A 143 -0.54 30.88 -3.19
N ILE A 144 -1.07 30.29 -2.11
CA ILE A 144 -2.25 29.41 -2.20
C ILE A 144 -3.50 30.17 -2.66
N LYS A 145 -3.79 31.36 -2.12
CA LYS A 145 -4.91 32.20 -2.58
C LYS A 145 -4.71 32.61 -4.05
N GLY A 146 -3.49 32.98 -4.43
CA GLY A 146 -3.11 33.29 -5.82
C GLY A 146 -3.40 32.13 -6.76
N PHE A 147 -3.05 30.91 -6.32
CA PHE A 147 -3.28 29.70 -7.07
C PHE A 147 -4.78 29.45 -7.30
N TYR A 148 -5.62 29.53 -6.26
CA TYR A 148 -7.07 29.40 -6.45
C TYR A 148 -7.65 30.49 -7.35
N GLN A 149 -7.16 31.73 -7.24
CA GLN A 149 -7.64 32.82 -8.09
C GLN A 149 -7.30 32.63 -9.57
N GLU A 150 -6.05 32.26 -9.88
CA GLU A 150 -5.60 32.12 -11.27
C GLU A 150 -5.96 30.77 -11.90
N VAL A 151 -6.00 29.68 -11.13
CA VAL A 151 -6.21 28.31 -11.64
C VAL A 151 -7.63 27.82 -11.45
N ALA A 152 -8.22 28.04 -10.26
CA ALA A 152 -9.59 27.62 -9.99
C ALA A 152 -10.63 28.65 -10.48
N GLY A 153 -10.19 29.86 -10.84
CA GLY A 153 -11.05 30.94 -11.34
C GLY A 153 -11.98 31.50 -10.26
N TYR A 154 -11.56 31.44 -9.00
CA TYR A 154 -12.32 31.92 -7.85
C TYR A 154 -11.76 33.25 -7.33
N ASP A 155 -12.58 34.30 -7.23
CA ASP A 155 -12.09 35.60 -6.73
C ASP A 155 -11.78 35.54 -5.22
N MET A 156 -10.49 35.40 -4.90
CA MET A 156 -9.95 35.40 -3.54
C MET A 156 -9.72 36.83 -3.00
N SER A 157 -10.07 37.86 -3.77
CA SER A 157 -9.90 39.29 -3.45
C SER A 157 -8.46 39.68 -3.10
N ILE A 158 -7.53 39.17 -3.91
CA ILE A 158 -6.09 39.48 -3.83
C ILE A 158 -5.61 40.11 -5.13
N ASP A 159 -4.64 41.01 -5.02
CA ASP A 159 -3.91 41.54 -6.17
C ASP A 159 -2.58 40.82 -6.33
N VAL A 160 -2.55 39.81 -7.20
CA VAL A 160 -1.33 39.00 -7.47
C VAL A 160 -0.20 39.87 -8.05
N ASN A 161 -0.51 41.01 -8.68
CA ASN A 161 0.54 41.90 -9.21
C ASN A 161 1.35 42.57 -8.10
N SER A 162 0.78 42.71 -6.91
CA SER A 162 1.44 43.28 -5.74
C SER A 162 2.45 42.34 -5.07
N TYR A 163 2.51 41.07 -5.47
CA TYR A 163 3.38 40.07 -4.86
C TYR A 163 4.87 40.39 -5.13
N ASP A 164 5.72 40.09 -4.14
CA ASP A 164 7.17 40.08 -4.32
C ASP A 164 7.61 38.97 -5.30
N ASP A 165 8.86 39.07 -5.78
CA ASP A 165 9.37 38.19 -6.83
C ASP A 165 9.36 36.71 -6.43
N ILE A 166 9.62 36.40 -5.15
CA ILE A 166 9.67 35.02 -4.63
C ILE A 166 8.26 34.44 -4.57
N THR A 167 7.29 35.22 -4.06
CA THR A 167 5.89 34.82 -4.00
C THR A 167 5.32 34.62 -5.41
N LYS A 168 5.70 35.47 -6.37
CA LYS A 168 5.33 35.29 -7.80
C LYS A 168 5.96 34.04 -8.41
N GLU A 169 7.26 33.82 -8.20
CA GLU A 169 7.95 32.63 -8.70
C GLU A 169 7.35 31.34 -8.13
N ALA A 170 7.05 31.32 -6.83
CA ALA A 170 6.39 30.19 -6.18
C ALA A 170 5.00 29.92 -6.76
N LEU A 171 4.20 30.96 -6.98
CA LEU A 171 2.90 30.84 -7.64
C LEU A 171 3.03 30.30 -9.08
N ASP A 172 3.99 30.81 -9.86
CA ASP A 172 4.24 30.34 -11.23
C ASP A 172 4.65 28.87 -11.28
N LYS A 173 5.49 28.41 -10.34
CA LYS A 173 5.83 26.99 -10.20
C LYS A 173 4.62 26.16 -9.77
N MET A 174 3.83 26.65 -8.82
CA MET A 174 2.65 25.96 -8.29
C MET A 174 1.59 25.73 -9.39
N LYS A 175 1.39 26.70 -10.29
CA LYS A 175 0.49 26.60 -11.45
C LYS A 175 0.85 25.47 -12.42
N GLN A 176 2.11 25.06 -12.45
CA GLN A 176 2.60 23.99 -13.34
C GLN A 176 2.35 22.58 -12.76
N ILE A 177 1.89 22.48 -11.50
CA ILE A 177 1.64 21.19 -10.86
C ILE A 177 0.22 20.72 -11.21
N PRO A 178 0.06 19.55 -11.87
CA PRO A 178 -1.25 19.01 -12.18
C PRO A 178 -1.87 18.30 -10.96
N PHE A 179 -2.28 19.06 -9.93
CA PHE A 179 -2.76 18.54 -8.64
C PHE A 179 -3.86 17.46 -8.75
N LEU A 180 -4.81 17.63 -9.67
CA LEU A 180 -5.91 16.66 -9.86
C LEU A 180 -5.48 15.37 -10.60
N ASN A 181 -4.25 15.31 -11.13
CA ASN A 181 -3.75 14.14 -11.84
C ASN A 181 -2.98 13.21 -10.92
N GLN A 182 -3.69 12.22 -10.36
CA GLN A 182 -3.15 11.24 -9.41
C GLN A 182 -2.01 10.38 -9.99
N ARG A 183 -1.92 10.22 -11.31
CA ARG A 183 -0.82 9.47 -11.96
C ARG A 183 0.55 10.08 -11.66
N TYR A 184 0.59 11.40 -11.40
CA TYR A 184 1.82 12.13 -11.12
C TYR A 184 1.93 12.51 -9.64
N GLU A 185 1.13 11.94 -8.73
CA GLU A 185 1.04 12.36 -7.32
C GLU A 185 2.41 12.44 -6.64
N LYS A 186 3.27 11.41 -6.78
CA LYS A 186 4.63 11.44 -6.22
C LYS A 186 5.40 12.69 -6.65
N ASN A 187 5.41 12.98 -7.95
CA ASN A 187 6.11 14.14 -8.51
C ASN A 187 5.45 15.46 -8.13
N ASN A 188 4.11 15.49 -8.04
CA ASN A 188 3.35 16.67 -7.63
C ASN A 188 3.66 17.05 -6.18
N VAL A 189 3.63 16.07 -5.26
CA VAL A 189 3.96 16.28 -3.85
C VAL A 189 5.41 16.73 -3.69
N THR A 190 6.37 16.10 -4.38
CA THR A 190 7.78 16.50 -4.34
C THR A 190 7.98 17.94 -4.80
N LYS A 191 7.42 18.32 -5.96
CA LYS A 191 7.52 19.71 -6.46
C LYS A 191 6.84 20.70 -5.53
N PHE A 192 5.68 20.34 -4.99
CA PHE A 192 4.99 21.18 -4.02
C PHE A 192 5.84 21.38 -2.76
N ALA A 193 6.41 20.32 -2.21
CA ALA A 193 7.31 20.37 -1.04
C ALA A 193 8.53 21.29 -1.29
N GLU A 194 9.14 21.21 -2.47
CA GLU A 194 10.26 22.09 -2.86
C GLU A 194 9.86 23.57 -2.89
N ILE A 195 8.65 23.89 -3.37
CA ILE A 195 8.11 25.26 -3.35
C ILE A 195 7.92 25.72 -1.91
N ILE A 196 7.24 24.93 -1.07
CA ILE A 196 6.98 25.28 0.33
C ILE A 196 8.29 25.50 1.09
N LYS A 197 9.26 24.59 0.93
CA LYS A 197 10.59 24.71 1.50
C LYS A 197 11.24 26.05 1.17
N SER A 198 11.24 26.43 -0.12
CA SER A 198 11.84 27.69 -0.56
C SER A 198 11.16 28.94 0.04
N ILE A 199 9.85 28.88 0.26
CA ILE A 199 9.09 29.97 0.90
C ILE A 199 9.48 30.09 2.37
N ILE A 200 9.48 28.97 3.11
CA ILE A 200 9.79 28.94 4.55
C ILE A 200 11.23 29.38 4.82
N GLU A 201 12.20 28.87 4.06
CA GLU A 201 13.61 29.26 4.18
C GLU A 201 13.81 30.78 3.99
N GLU A 202 13.02 31.40 3.14
CA GLU A 202 13.09 32.84 2.91
C GLU A 202 12.41 33.64 4.04
N GLU A 203 11.24 33.22 4.51
CA GLU A 203 10.57 33.85 5.64
C GLU A 203 11.44 33.80 6.91
N ASP A 204 12.21 32.73 7.10
CA ASP A 204 13.14 32.61 8.22
C ASP A 204 14.35 33.54 8.08
N LYS A 205 14.91 33.72 6.88
CA LYS A 205 15.94 34.75 6.63
C LYS A 205 15.42 36.15 6.89
N ASP A 206 14.20 36.46 6.46
CA ASP A 206 13.57 37.76 6.69
C ASP A 206 13.40 38.05 8.19
N LYS A 207 13.01 37.03 8.99
CA LYS A 207 12.92 37.15 10.45
C LYS A 207 14.28 37.35 11.11
N GLN A 208 15.30 36.59 10.71
CA GLN A 208 16.66 36.72 11.26
C GLN A 208 17.28 38.09 10.94
N ASN A 209 17.07 38.61 9.73
CA ASN A 209 17.56 39.93 9.33
C ASN A 209 16.88 41.07 10.11
N ARG A 210 15.61 40.92 10.50
CA ARG A 210 14.89 41.88 11.36
C ARG A 210 15.37 41.85 12.81
N ASN A 211 15.71 40.68 13.33
CA ASN A 211 16.20 40.52 14.71
C ASN A 211 17.68 40.91 14.88
N GLY A 212 18.48 40.95 13.80
CA GLY A 212 19.88 41.40 13.82
C GLY A 212 20.11 42.90 14.10
N GLN A 213 19.06 43.71 14.23
CA GLN A 213 19.14 45.13 14.58
C GLN A 213 18.71 45.45 16.03
N GLY A 214 18.43 44.45 16.88
CA GLY A 214 18.07 44.65 18.28
C GLY A 214 18.71 43.61 19.19
N ASN A 215 19.54 44.08 20.14
CA ASN A 215 20.24 43.37 21.21
C ASN A 215 20.02 41.85 21.39
N ASN A 216 21.15 41.13 21.38
CA ASN A 216 21.35 39.78 21.91
C ASN A 216 20.53 39.47 23.17
N GLN A 217 19.54 38.61 23.02
CA GLN A 217 19.20 37.63 24.05
C GLN A 217 19.15 36.25 23.41
N ASN A 218 19.96 35.36 23.99
CA ASN A 218 20.03 33.94 23.67
C ASN A 218 18.63 33.32 23.62
N SER A 219 18.37 32.51 22.60
CA SER A 219 17.34 31.48 22.63
C SER A 219 17.84 30.24 21.89
N ASP A 220 18.68 29.46 22.59
CA ASP A 220 18.68 28.01 22.45
C ASP A 220 17.37 27.51 23.07
N GLU A 221 16.28 27.60 22.31
CA GLU A 221 14.99 26.98 22.60
C GLU A 221 14.19 26.99 21.29
N ARG A 222 14.47 26.04 20.38
CA ARG A 222 13.45 25.51 19.48
C ARG A 222 12.41 24.83 20.39
N SER A 223 11.49 25.63 20.94
CA SER A 223 10.26 25.11 21.50
C SER A 223 9.49 24.49 20.34
N ASP A 224 9.01 23.26 20.55
CA ASP A 224 8.18 22.47 19.64
C ASP A 224 6.80 23.10 19.32
N GLU A 225 6.67 24.42 19.41
CA GLU A 225 5.52 25.19 18.92
C GLU A 225 5.95 25.85 17.61
N SER A 226 5.64 25.21 16.48
CA SER A 226 5.81 25.85 15.18
C SER A 226 4.99 27.15 15.18
N VAL A 227 5.56 28.21 14.62
CA VAL A 227 4.96 29.57 14.52
C VAL A 227 3.61 29.56 13.76
N TYR A 228 3.18 28.39 13.27
CA TYR A 228 1.95 28.13 12.52
C TYR A 228 0.83 27.49 13.34
N ASP A 229 1.02 27.21 14.64
CA ASP A 229 0.03 26.50 15.49
C ASP A 229 -1.25 27.31 15.80
N ASN A 230 -1.32 28.59 15.41
CA ASN A 230 -2.46 29.49 15.69
C ASN A 230 -3.26 29.91 14.44
N MET A 231 -3.21 29.16 13.34
CA MET A 231 -3.96 29.52 12.14
C MET A 231 -5.35 28.88 12.09
N PRO A 232 -6.44 29.69 12.01
CA PRO A 232 -7.77 29.22 11.65
C PRO A 232 -7.83 29.03 10.13
N SER A 233 -7.23 27.96 9.67
CA SER A 233 -7.53 27.36 8.38
C SER A 233 -8.82 26.55 8.50
N VAL A 234 -9.35 26.04 7.39
CA VAL A 234 -10.35 24.96 7.45
C VAL A 234 -9.74 23.68 8.07
N GLN A 235 -8.43 23.68 8.45
CA GLN A 235 -7.73 22.57 9.08
C GLN A 235 -8.47 22.14 10.35
N GLY A 236 -9.22 21.06 10.23
CA GLY A 236 -8.92 19.98 11.12
C GLY A 236 -7.43 19.70 10.92
N LYS A 237 -6.60 19.88 11.96
CA LYS A 237 -5.51 18.90 12.11
C LYS A 237 -6.20 17.57 11.84
N ILE A 238 -5.69 16.73 10.93
CA ILE A 238 -6.06 15.31 10.92
C ILE A 238 -5.53 14.79 12.25
N GLU A 239 -6.24 15.16 13.32
CA GLU A 239 -5.91 15.02 14.71
C GLU A 239 -6.20 13.56 14.95
N ASN A 240 -5.13 12.77 14.86
CA ASN A 240 -5.14 11.36 15.21
C ASN A 240 -6.31 10.62 14.57
N GLY A 241 -6.48 10.76 13.25
CA GLY A 241 -7.37 9.90 12.48
C GLY A 241 -7.04 8.46 12.86
N ASN A 242 -7.92 7.87 13.64
CA ASN A 242 -7.76 6.52 14.12
C ASN A 242 -8.12 5.67 12.89
N TYR A 243 -7.24 4.80 12.42
CA TYR A 243 -7.55 3.96 11.27
C TYR A 243 -7.87 2.56 11.73
N LYS A 244 -8.66 1.84 10.93
CA LYS A 244 -8.91 0.43 11.20
C LYS A 244 -7.61 -0.34 11.00
N LYS A 245 -7.51 -1.49 11.68
CA LYS A 245 -6.37 -2.39 11.56
C LYS A 245 -6.11 -2.75 10.09
N GLU A 246 -7.16 -3.02 9.33
CA GLU A 246 -7.07 -3.42 7.92
C GLU A 246 -6.45 -2.33 7.03
N ASP A 247 -6.77 -1.06 7.29
CA ASP A 247 -6.21 0.08 6.54
C ASP A 247 -4.71 0.25 6.82
N VAL A 248 -4.30 -0.03 8.05
CA VAL A 248 -2.88 -0.04 8.44
C VAL A 248 -2.14 -1.21 7.80
N GLU A 249 -2.72 -2.41 7.81
CA GLU A 249 -2.14 -3.57 7.13
C GLU A 249 -1.96 -3.29 5.63
N LYS A 250 -2.97 -2.70 4.99
CA LYS A 250 -2.89 -2.27 3.59
C LYS A 250 -1.76 -1.26 3.38
N ALA A 251 -1.68 -0.21 4.21
CA ALA A 251 -0.64 0.81 4.10
C ALA A 251 0.77 0.23 4.28
N ILE A 252 0.98 -0.64 5.27
CA ILE A 252 2.25 -1.34 5.48
C ILE A 252 2.60 -2.18 4.26
N ASN A 253 1.68 -3.03 3.79
CA ASN A 253 1.93 -3.94 2.67
C ASN A 253 2.24 -3.19 1.35
N GLU A 254 1.61 -2.04 1.11
CA GLU A 254 1.83 -1.25 -0.11
C GLU A 254 3.06 -0.35 -0.05
N ILE A 255 3.39 0.21 1.12
CA ILE A 255 4.43 1.24 1.23
C ILE A 255 5.77 0.64 1.61
N VAL A 256 5.82 -0.36 2.51
CA VAL A 256 7.08 -1.00 2.93
C VAL A 256 7.95 -1.43 1.75
N PRO A 257 7.42 -2.01 0.66
CA PRO A 257 8.23 -2.36 -0.52
C PRO A 257 8.97 -1.18 -1.17
N GLU A 258 8.52 0.06 -0.98
CA GLU A 258 9.11 1.29 -1.54
C GLU A 258 10.08 1.99 -0.56
N LEU A 259 10.24 1.49 0.67
CA LEU A 259 11.05 2.11 1.71
C LEU A 259 12.50 1.63 1.69
N ASN A 260 13.42 2.48 2.13
CA ASN A 260 14.74 2.07 2.57
C ASN A 260 14.78 1.78 4.09
N GLU A 261 15.89 1.24 4.60
CA GLU A 261 15.98 0.85 6.02
C GLU A 261 15.82 2.04 6.97
N GLY A 262 16.35 3.22 6.61
CA GLY A 262 16.20 4.44 7.40
C GLY A 262 14.74 4.92 7.46
N GLU A 263 14.05 4.90 6.33
CA GLU A 263 12.64 5.31 6.22
C GLU A 263 11.67 4.36 6.93
N LEU A 264 11.99 3.06 7.02
CA LEU A 264 11.10 2.06 7.60
C LEU A 264 10.75 2.39 9.05
N LYS A 265 11.73 2.74 9.88
CA LYS A 265 11.49 3.00 11.30
C LYS A 265 10.54 4.18 11.49
N ASP A 266 10.79 5.27 10.78
CA ASP A 266 10.00 6.49 10.88
C ASP A 266 8.58 6.29 10.34
N PHE A 267 8.46 5.56 9.22
CA PHE A 267 7.17 5.18 8.67
C PHE A 267 6.36 4.34 9.66
N ILE A 268 6.99 3.34 10.30
CA ILE A 268 6.31 2.50 11.29
C ILE A 268 5.87 3.32 12.49
N GLU A 269 6.71 4.20 13.05
CA GLU A 269 6.30 5.03 14.18
C GLU A 269 5.16 6.01 13.80
N GLU A 270 5.20 6.62 12.61
CA GLU A 270 4.12 7.49 12.13
C GLU A 270 2.80 6.71 11.96
N VAL A 271 2.84 5.53 11.32
CA VAL A 271 1.66 4.66 11.14
C VAL A 271 1.12 4.16 12.48
N LEU A 272 2.00 3.75 13.40
CA LEU A 272 1.62 3.32 14.74
C LEU A 272 1.04 4.47 15.56
N GLY A 273 1.48 5.69 15.33
CA GLY A 273 0.87 6.91 15.86
C GLY A 273 -0.62 7.01 15.52
N LYS A 274 -1.03 6.55 14.33
CA LYS A 274 -2.42 6.57 13.85
C LYS A 274 -3.32 5.42 14.36
N LEU A 275 -2.82 4.55 15.23
CA LEU A 275 -3.54 3.42 15.82
C LEU A 275 -3.92 3.66 17.29
N ALA A 276 -4.68 4.69 17.62
CA ALA A 276 -5.15 4.88 18.99
C ALA A 276 -5.99 3.68 19.50
N GLY A 277 -5.73 3.26 20.74
CA GLY A 277 -6.45 2.15 21.40
C GLY A 277 -6.05 0.72 21.02
N HIS A 278 -5.11 0.52 20.08
CA HIS A 278 -4.74 -0.81 19.55
C HIS A 278 -3.38 -1.32 20.08
N ALA A 279 -3.13 -1.21 21.39
CA ALA A 279 -1.81 -1.51 21.99
C ALA A 279 -1.25 -2.92 21.67
N PRO A 280 -2.03 -4.02 21.71
CA PRO A 280 -1.52 -5.35 21.34
C PRO A 280 -1.04 -5.42 19.88
N TYR A 281 -1.76 -4.75 18.98
CA TYR A 281 -1.44 -4.76 17.55
C TYR A 281 -0.21 -3.89 17.24
N LYS A 282 -0.04 -2.75 17.93
CA LYS A 282 1.19 -1.97 17.84
C LYS A 282 2.41 -2.79 18.24
N LYS A 283 2.27 -3.61 19.29
CA LYS A 283 3.33 -4.51 19.73
C LYS A 283 3.65 -5.55 18.66
N GLU A 284 2.63 -6.17 18.06
CA GLU A 284 2.80 -7.14 16.97
C GLU A 284 3.55 -6.53 15.77
N ILE A 285 3.22 -5.32 15.33
CA ILE A 285 3.94 -4.67 14.23
C ILE A 285 5.40 -4.42 14.59
N ARG A 286 5.67 -3.92 15.80
CA ARG A 286 7.06 -3.68 16.28
C ARG A 286 7.86 -4.97 16.38
N GLU A 287 7.25 -6.05 16.84
CA GLU A 287 7.86 -7.39 16.92
C GLU A 287 8.16 -7.96 15.52
N ASN A 288 7.39 -7.56 14.49
CA ASN A 288 7.60 -7.99 13.11
C ASN A 288 8.55 -7.06 12.32
N LEU A 289 9.15 -6.04 12.94
CA LEU A 289 9.98 -5.05 12.23
C LEU A 289 11.18 -5.70 11.52
N ASP A 290 11.76 -6.73 12.12
CA ASP A 290 12.85 -7.51 11.49
C ASP A 290 12.37 -8.26 10.24
N ILE A 291 11.14 -8.77 10.23
CA ILE A 291 10.55 -9.43 9.06
C ILE A 291 10.33 -8.39 7.95
N LEU A 292 9.82 -7.20 8.29
CA LEU A 292 9.62 -6.12 7.33
C LEU A 292 10.95 -5.66 6.72
N LYS A 293 12.02 -5.56 7.52
CA LYS A 293 13.38 -5.29 7.01
C LYS A 293 13.84 -6.33 5.99
N LEU A 294 13.66 -7.62 6.31
CA LEU A 294 14.00 -8.71 5.39
C LEU A 294 13.17 -8.67 4.10
N GLN A 295 11.89 -8.28 4.18
CA GLN A 295 11.04 -8.09 3.00
C GLN A 295 11.55 -6.95 2.10
N ILE A 296 11.93 -5.81 2.68
CA ILE A 296 12.54 -4.70 1.92
C ILE A 296 13.80 -5.18 1.21
N GLU A 297 14.67 -5.88 1.94
CA GLU A 297 15.93 -6.35 1.38
C GLU A 297 15.69 -7.36 0.26
N ALA A 298 14.79 -8.33 0.45
CA ALA A 298 14.43 -9.32 -0.57
C ALA A 298 13.84 -8.71 -1.85
N ASN A 299 13.11 -7.59 -1.75
CA ASN A 299 12.56 -6.92 -2.93
C ASN A 299 13.64 -6.30 -3.84
N LYS A 300 14.84 -6.03 -3.31
CA LYS A 300 15.99 -5.56 -4.11
C LYS A 300 16.57 -6.65 -5.01
N TYR A 301 16.32 -7.92 -4.67
CA TYR A 301 16.93 -9.08 -5.31
C TYR A 301 15.89 -10.03 -5.94
N PRO A 302 15.18 -9.63 -7.02
CA PRO A 302 14.18 -10.47 -7.65
C PRO A 302 14.80 -11.73 -8.26
N ILE A 303 14.19 -12.89 -7.99
CA ILE A 303 14.59 -14.16 -8.58
C ILE A 303 13.79 -14.41 -9.87
N LYS A 304 14.45 -14.90 -10.91
CA LYS A 304 13.77 -15.22 -12.17
C LYS A 304 13.07 -16.57 -12.08
N ILE A 305 11.81 -16.64 -12.53
CA ILE A 305 11.06 -17.88 -12.71
C ILE A 305 10.82 -18.12 -14.20
N ASN A 306 11.16 -19.32 -14.66
CA ASN A 306 10.80 -19.78 -16.00
C ASN A 306 9.40 -20.41 -15.99
N LYS A 307 8.43 -19.71 -16.57
CA LYS A 307 7.07 -20.24 -16.78
C LYS A 307 7.09 -21.42 -17.77
N ARG A 308 6.23 -22.42 -17.54
CA ARG A 308 6.17 -23.63 -18.38
C ARG A 308 4.75 -24.01 -18.73
N GLU A 309 4.60 -24.77 -19.80
CA GLU A 309 3.30 -25.31 -20.22
C GLU A 309 2.80 -26.28 -19.13
N LEU A 310 1.72 -25.90 -18.43
CA LEU A 310 1.01 -26.82 -17.55
C LEU A 310 -0.17 -27.40 -18.33
N ALA A 311 -0.41 -28.71 -18.18
CA ALA A 311 -1.60 -29.36 -18.72
C ALA A 311 -2.87 -28.62 -18.27
N SER A 312 -3.81 -28.48 -19.22
CA SER A 312 -4.88 -27.48 -19.28
C SER A 312 -5.70 -27.35 -17.99
N ASN A 313 -6.18 -26.13 -17.75
CA ASN A 313 -7.34 -25.91 -16.90
C ASN A 313 -8.58 -26.40 -17.70
N GLY A 314 -9.48 -27.16 -17.07
CA GLY A 314 -10.71 -27.67 -17.69
C GLY A 314 -11.74 -26.57 -18.00
N SER A 315 -11.29 -25.47 -18.60
CA SER A 315 -12.10 -24.31 -18.95
C SER A 315 -13.08 -24.71 -20.04
N LEU A 316 -14.37 -24.60 -19.73
CA LEU A 316 -15.45 -24.81 -20.69
C LEU A 316 -15.55 -23.57 -21.60
N ILE A 317 -15.15 -23.71 -22.87
CA ILE A 317 -15.25 -22.61 -23.85
C ILE A 317 -16.52 -22.73 -24.69
N PRO A 318 -17.17 -21.61 -25.05
CA PRO A 318 -18.30 -21.63 -25.97
C PRO A 318 -17.83 -22.16 -27.34
N HIS A 319 -18.44 -23.24 -27.83
CA HIS A 319 -18.02 -23.89 -29.09
C HIS A 319 -19.06 -23.79 -30.19
N SER A 320 -20.34 -24.02 -29.86
CA SER A 320 -21.43 -23.95 -30.84
C SER A 320 -22.74 -23.56 -30.16
N HIS A 321 -23.76 -23.20 -30.93
CA HIS A 321 -25.10 -23.01 -30.39
C HIS A 321 -25.92 -24.30 -30.42
N LYS A 322 -26.76 -24.50 -29.41
CA LYS A 322 -27.92 -25.40 -29.46
C LYS A 322 -29.20 -24.62 -29.14
N GLU A 323 -30.35 -25.20 -29.45
CA GLU A 323 -31.64 -24.64 -29.01
C GLU A 323 -31.73 -24.68 -27.49
N TYR A 324 -32.24 -23.60 -26.90
CA TYR A 324 -32.44 -23.48 -25.46
C TYR A 324 -33.49 -24.50 -25.01
N GLU A 325 -33.16 -25.24 -23.94
CA GLU A 325 -34.06 -26.15 -23.23
C GLU A 325 -34.24 -25.66 -21.79
N LEU A 326 -35.34 -26.04 -21.13
CA LEU A 326 -35.61 -25.64 -19.74
C LEU A 326 -34.56 -26.14 -18.74
N SER A 327 -33.79 -27.17 -19.10
CA SER A 327 -32.68 -27.70 -18.30
C SER A 327 -31.37 -26.92 -18.46
N ASP A 328 -31.28 -25.99 -19.40
CA ASP A 328 -30.05 -25.27 -19.68
C ASP A 328 -29.81 -24.11 -18.70
N SER A 329 -28.54 -23.88 -18.38
CA SER A 329 -28.15 -22.78 -17.51
C SER A 329 -28.53 -21.43 -18.12
N PRO A 330 -29.21 -20.54 -17.37
CA PRO A 330 -29.51 -19.18 -17.84
C PRO A 330 -28.27 -18.35 -18.20
N GLN A 331 -27.10 -18.70 -17.64
CA GLN A 331 -25.84 -18.00 -17.88
C GLN A 331 -25.24 -18.31 -19.26
N ASP A 332 -25.68 -19.38 -19.91
CA ASP A 332 -25.14 -19.84 -21.20
C ASP A 332 -25.98 -19.39 -22.39
N ILE A 333 -27.07 -18.66 -22.15
CA ILE A 333 -27.97 -18.16 -23.20
C ILE A 333 -27.30 -17.05 -24.01
N ASP A 334 -27.29 -17.22 -25.33
CA ASP A 334 -26.82 -16.19 -26.25
C ASP A 334 -27.96 -15.23 -26.58
N ILE A 335 -27.99 -14.10 -25.88
CA ILE A 335 -29.00 -13.05 -26.07
C ILE A 335 -28.98 -12.43 -27.47
N PHE A 336 -27.83 -12.41 -28.16
CA PHE A 336 -27.68 -11.77 -29.46
C PHE A 336 -28.23 -12.65 -30.59
N ASN A 337 -27.97 -13.95 -30.51
CA ASN A 337 -28.41 -14.92 -31.52
C ASN A 337 -29.82 -15.50 -31.28
N SER A 338 -30.48 -15.10 -30.19
CA SER A 338 -31.83 -15.56 -29.83
C SER A 338 -32.99 -14.74 -30.41
N MET A 339 -32.74 -13.89 -31.42
CA MET A 339 -33.77 -13.08 -32.12
C MET A 339 -34.75 -12.34 -31.19
N GLY A 340 -34.26 -11.83 -30.05
CA GLY A 340 -35.08 -11.11 -29.06
C GLY A 340 -35.95 -11.97 -28.15
N LYS A 341 -35.87 -13.31 -28.24
CA LYS A 341 -36.62 -14.27 -27.40
C LYS A 341 -35.70 -15.29 -26.70
N PRO A 342 -34.76 -14.85 -25.84
CA PRO A 342 -33.71 -15.70 -25.27
C PRO A 342 -34.18 -16.85 -24.37
N PHE A 343 -35.33 -16.73 -23.72
CA PHE A 343 -35.80 -17.70 -22.71
C PHE A 343 -36.93 -18.62 -23.20
N ILE A 344 -37.18 -18.71 -24.52
CA ILE A 344 -38.23 -19.58 -25.07
C ILE A 344 -37.61 -20.89 -25.57
N PRO A 345 -38.01 -22.06 -25.04
CA PRO A 345 -37.50 -23.34 -25.50
C PRO A 345 -37.71 -23.54 -27.01
N GLY A 346 -36.68 -24.04 -27.71
CA GLY A 346 -36.69 -24.24 -29.17
C GLY A 346 -36.49 -22.98 -30.02
N LEU A 347 -36.63 -21.78 -29.46
CA LEU A 347 -36.40 -20.50 -30.16
C LEU A 347 -35.14 -19.78 -29.68
N GLY A 348 -34.87 -19.80 -28.37
CA GLY A 348 -33.63 -19.28 -27.79
C GLY A 348 -32.42 -20.11 -28.21
N LYS A 349 -31.24 -19.49 -28.23
CA LYS A 349 -29.96 -20.16 -28.47
C LYS A 349 -29.13 -20.14 -27.19
N THR A 350 -28.54 -21.28 -26.84
CA THR A 350 -27.59 -21.40 -25.74
C THR A 350 -26.24 -21.89 -26.25
N TRP A 351 -25.16 -21.47 -25.61
CA TRP A 351 -23.82 -21.91 -25.89
C TRP A 351 -23.62 -23.34 -25.41
N LYS A 352 -23.43 -24.26 -26.36
CA LYS A 352 -22.83 -25.56 -26.09
C LYS A 352 -21.35 -25.33 -25.81
N LYS A 353 -20.99 -25.41 -24.54
CA LYS A 353 -19.60 -25.36 -24.11
C LYS A 353 -18.98 -26.75 -24.20
N ILE A 354 -17.76 -26.82 -24.72
CA ILE A 354 -16.93 -28.02 -24.62
C ILE A 354 -15.75 -27.69 -23.73
N GLU A 355 -15.21 -28.72 -23.07
CA GLU A 355 -13.94 -28.60 -22.41
C GLU A 355 -12.89 -28.30 -23.49
N GLY A 356 -12.33 -27.09 -23.44
CA GLY A 356 -11.34 -26.68 -24.40
C GLY A 356 -10.09 -27.53 -24.22
N GLN A 357 -9.83 -28.48 -25.12
CA GLN A 357 -8.46 -28.91 -25.41
C GLN A 357 -7.80 -27.80 -26.23
N THR A 358 -7.61 -26.65 -25.61
CA THR A 358 -6.61 -25.72 -26.12
C THR A 358 -5.27 -26.28 -25.72
N TYR A 359 -4.49 -26.74 -26.71
CA TYR A 359 -3.04 -26.57 -26.70
C TYR A 359 -2.75 -25.06 -26.69
N SER A 360 -3.17 -24.37 -25.63
CA SER A 360 -2.73 -23.01 -25.39
C SER A 360 -1.33 -23.14 -24.84
N GLU A 361 -0.37 -22.48 -25.49
CA GLU A 361 0.97 -22.15 -24.98
C GLU A 361 0.89 -21.26 -23.72
N ASN A 362 -0.09 -21.46 -22.83
CA ASN A 362 -0.26 -20.74 -21.59
C ASN A 362 0.77 -21.25 -20.59
N LYS A 363 2.00 -20.76 -20.77
CA LYS A 363 3.07 -20.92 -19.80
C LYS A 363 2.60 -20.36 -18.46
N SER A 364 2.47 -21.24 -17.47
CA SER A 364 2.08 -20.91 -16.11
C SER A 364 3.16 -21.39 -15.15
N THR A 365 3.09 -20.91 -13.91
CA THR A 365 4.04 -21.26 -12.85
C THR A 365 3.42 -22.33 -11.97
N PRO A 366 4.08 -23.48 -11.75
CA PRO A 366 3.58 -24.49 -10.82
C PRO A 366 3.61 -23.97 -9.37
N ASN A 367 2.80 -24.57 -8.51
CA ASN A 367 2.89 -24.31 -7.08
C ASN A 367 4.26 -24.74 -6.54
N ALA A 368 4.71 -24.12 -5.45
CA ALA A 368 6.04 -24.36 -4.92
C ALA A 368 6.03 -24.78 -3.45
N VAL A 369 6.96 -25.66 -3.08
CA VAL A 369 7.33 -25.93 -1.70
C VAL A 369 8.67 -25.27 -1.44
N ILE A 370 8.71 -24.28 -0.55
CA ILE A 370 9.95 -23.68 -0.08
C ILE A 370 10.36 -24.40 1.20
N MET A 371 11.45 -25.13 1.10
CA MET A 371 12.11 -25.83 2.20
C MET A 371 13.23 -24.95 2.74
N LYS A 372 13.19 -24.65 4.03
CA LYS A 372 14.23 -23.86 4.70
C LYS A 372 14.82 -24.65 5.87
N ASP A 373 16.15 -24.71 5.87
CA ASP A 373 16.91 -25.13 7.03
C ASP A 373 16.88 -24.05 8.12
N ILE A 374 16.42 -24.41 9.31
CA ILE A 374 16.29 -23.50 10.46
C ILE A 374 17.20 -23.93 11.61
N SER A 375 18.34 -24.53 11.30
CA SER A 375 19.35 -24.96 12.27
C SER A 375 20.11 -23.79 12.92
N GLY A 376 20.82 -24.09 14.00
CA GLY A 376 21.70 -23.11 14.64
C GLY A 376 22.89 -22.69 13.77
N SER A 377 23.34 -23.53 12.83
CA SER A 377 24.43 -23.19 11.89
C SER A 377 23.98 -22.13 10.88
N MET A 378 22.68 -22.13 10.53
CA MET A 378 22.06 -21.08 9.71
C MET A 378 21.99 -19.72 10.43
N GLU A 379 22.04 -19.65 11.77
CA GLU A 379 22.10 -18.37 12.50
C GLU A 379 23.42 -17.61 12.28
N SER A 380 24.48 -18.34 11.92
CA SER A 380 25.79 -17.76 11.60
C SER A 380 25.89 -17.22 10.18
N CYS A 381 24.97 -17.64 9.30
CA CYS A 381 24.82 -17.03 7.99
C CYS A 381 24.22 -15.64 8.20
N GLU A 382 24.86 -14.60 7.64
CA GLU A 382 24.18 -13.33 7.39
C GLU A 382 22.81 -13.57 6.73
N PRO A 383 21.84 -12.63 6.82
CA PRO A 383 20.41 -12.88 6.51
C PRO A 383 20.08 -13.29 5.06
N TYR A 384 21.09 -13.62 4.25
CA TYR A 384 21.02 -14.04 2.86
C TYR A 384 20.09 -15.23 2.67
N ALA A 385 20.06 -16.19 3.59
CA ALA A 385 19.17 -17.34 3.51
C ALA A 385 17.70 -16.94 3.62
N GLU A 386 17.35 -16.09 4.59
CA GLU A 386 16.01 -15.51 4.73
C GLU A 386 15.63 -14.67 3.50
N ILE A 387 16.54 -13.80 3.04
CA ILE A 387 16.32 -12.93 1.89
C ILE A 387 16.07 -13.78 0.63
N ALA A 388 16.86 -14.84 0.41
CA ALA A 388 16.68 -15.75 -0.72
C ALA A 388 15.35 -16.53 -0.64
N CYS A 389 14.94 -16.98 0.55
CA CYS A 389 13.64 -17.62 0.76
C CYS A 389 12.48 -16.70 0.41
N ILE A 390 12.48 -15.47 0.93
CA ILE A 390 11.44 -14.47 0.68
C ILE A 390 11.43 -14.07 -0.80
N ALA A 391 12.61 -13.87 -1.40
CA ALA A 391 12.72 -13.55 -2.83
C ALA A 391 12.18 -14.68 -3.72
N ALA A 392 12.44 -15.95 -3.36
CA ALA A 392 11.87 -17.10 -4.06
C ALA A 392 10.34 -17.14 -3.92
N ALA A 393 9.81 -16.96 -2.70
CA ALA A 393 8.36 -16.92 -2.43
C ALA A 393 7.67 -15.81 -3.24
N ASN A 394 8.21 -14.60 -3.19
CA ASN A 394 7.71 -13.45 -3.95
C ASN A 394 7.64 -13.76 -5.44
N SER A 395 8.66 -14.44 -5.98
CA SER A 395 8.70 -14.79 -7.39
C SER A 395 7.53 -15.71 -7.78
N PHE A 396 7.19 -16.71 -6.96
CA PHE A 396 6.03 -17.59 -7.20
C PHE A 396 4.70 -16.84 -7.05
N LEU A 397 4.53 -16.08 -5.97
CA LEU A 397 3.30 -15.34 -5.67
C LEU A 397 2.99 -14.29 -6.75
N ASN A 398 4.01 -13.57 -7.24
CA ASN A 398 3.87 -12.60 -8.33
C ASN A 398 3.49 -13.24 -9.67
N ASN A 399 3.58 -14.57 -9.79
CA ASN A 399 3.16 -15.34 -10.96
C ASN A 399 1.92 -16.20 -10.67
N ASP A 400 1.08 -15.78 -9.72
CA ASP A 400 -0.19 -16.40 -9.33
C ASP A 400 -0.10 -17.84 -8.79
N ALA A 401 1.10 -18.33 -8.47
CA ALA A 401 1.32 -19.64 -7.87
C ALA A 401 1.16 -19.60 -6.35
N ALA A 402 0.69 -20.71 -5.76
CA ALA A 402 0.62 -20.87 -4.32
C ALA A 402 1.92 -21.47 -3.77
N VAL A 403 2.30 -21.06 -2.56
CA VAL A 403 3.53 -21.49 -1.89
C VAL A 403 3.19 -22.21 -0.60
N ALA A 404 3.81 -23.37 -0.38
CA ALA A 404 3.85 -24.07 0.89
C ALA A 404 5.24 -23.88 1.53
N VAL A 405 5.28 -23.75 2.85
CA VAL A 405 6.53 -23.56 3.60
C VAL A 405 6.80 -24.83 4.40
N TYR A 406 7.99 -25.38 4.24
CA TYR A 406 8.46 -26.55 4.96
C TYR A 406 9.74 -26.22 5.73
N LEU A 407 9.63 -26.11 7.06
CA LEU A 407 10.78 -25.86 7.93
C LEU A 407 11.22 -27.18 8.57
N PHE A 408 12.53 -27.41 8.64
CA PHE A 408 13.08 -28.63 9.25
C PHE A 408 14.22 -28.34 10.24
N ASN A 409 14.17 -29.03 11.40
CA ASN A 409 15.25 -29.14 12.39
C ASN A 409 15.08 -30.40 13.28
N ASN A 410 15.98 -30.62 14.24
CA ASN A 410 15.98 -31.76 15.16
C ASN A 410 14.78 -31.85 16.13
N TYR A 411 14.12 -30.74 16.45
CA TYR A 411 13.18 -30.68 17.57
C TYR A 411 11.72 -30.44 17.16
N VAL A 412 11.51 -29.90 15.97
CA VAL A 412 10.25 -29.30 15.57
C VAL A 412 10.00 -29.58 14.10
N CYS A 413 9.24 -30.62 13.87
CA CYS A 413 8.52 -30.83 12.62
C CYS A 413 7.05 -30.46 12.90
N ASP A 414 6.81 -29.26 13.46
CA ASP A 414 5.51 -28.86 13.99
C ASP A 414 4.45 -28.73 12.89
N LYS A 415 3.20 -29.03 13.24
CA LYS A 415 2.07 -28.86 12.32
C LYS A 415 1.69 -27.38 12.15
N GLU A 416 2.00 -26.53 13.11
CA GLU A 416 1.63 -25.11 13.06
C GLU A 416 2.55 -24.26 12.16
N LEU A 417 3.82 -24.67 12.03
CA LEU A 417 4.83 -23.99 11.21
C LEU A 417 4.76 -24.42 9.73
N ASN A 418 4.32 -25.65 9.47
CA ASN A 418 4.25 -26.26 8.15
C ASN A 418 2.85 -26.15 7.55
N LYS A 419 2.53 -24.97 7.01
CA LYS A 419 1.25 -24.69 6.36
C LYS A 419 1.24 -25.21 4.93
N GLY A 420 0.07 -25.72 4.50
CA GLY A 420 -0.16 -26.12 3.10
C GLY A 420 -0.08 -24.93 2.13
N TYR A 421 -0.35 -25.19 0.85
CA TYR A 421 -0.28 -24.17 -0.19
C TYR A 421 -1.18 -22.97 0.10
N GLN A 422 -0.57 -21.78 0.17
CA GLN A 422 -1.25 -20.52 0.47
C GLN A 422 -0.78 -19.42 -0.47
N LYS A 423 -1.61 -18.39 -0.64
CA LYS A 423 -1.28 -17.16 -1.37
C LYS A 423 -1.07 -15.95 -0.45
N ASN A 424 -1.29 -16.11 0.85
CA ASN A 424 -1.11 -15.03 1.82
C ASN A 424 0.38 -14.80 2.10
N LYS A 425 0.94 -13.75 1.51
CA LYS A 425 2.36 -13.37 1.64
C LYS A 425 2.80 -13.23 3.10
N ASN A 426 2.04 -12.51 3.93
CA ASN A 426 2.42 -12.26 5.33
C ASN A 426 2.52 -13.55 6.15
N SER A 427 1.64 -14.52 5.92
CA SER A 427 1.76 -15.82 6.60
C SER A 427 2.92 -16.67 6.09
N ILE A 428 3.32 -16.51 4.82
CA ILE A 428 4.48 -17.22 4.24
C ILE A 428 5.76 -16.62 4.81
N ASP A 429 5.92 -15.30 4.76
CA ASP A 429 7.12 -14.59 5.21
C ASP A 429 7.36 -14.81 6.71
N ARG A 430 6.30 -14.77 7.54
CA ARG A 430 6.40 -15.14 8.98
C ARG A 430 6.91 -16.56 9.19
N GLY A 431 6.45 -17.51 8.38
CA GLY A 431 6.95 -18.88 8.42
C GLY A 431 8.45 -18.94 8.06
N LEU A 432 8.84 -18.32 6.96
CA LEU A 432 10.22 -18.32 6.47
C LEU A 432 11.20 -17.59 7.41
N CYS A 433 10.74 -16.59 8.16
CA CYS A 433 11.53 -15.87 9.14
C CYS A 433 11.60 -16.54 10.52
N THR A 434 10.94 -17.68 10.72
CA THR A 434 11.02 -18.42 11.99
C THR A 434 12.46 -18.94 12.19
N LYS A 435 13.05 -18.62 13.34
CA LYS A 435 14.37 -19.11 13.78
C LYS A 435 14.22 -20.08 14.93
N ASN A 436 15.10 -21.07 15.01
CA ASN A 436 15.14 -22.01 16.12
C ASN A 436 16.57 -22.52 16.31
N SER A 437 16.99 -22.74 17.55
CA SER A 437 18.33 -23.23 17.85
C SER A 437 18.31 -24.76 18.01
N GLY A 438 19.05 -25.46 17.14
CA GLY A 438 19.14 -26.92 17.16
C GLY A 438 19.93 -27.46 15.98
N GLY A 439 20.28 -28.75 16.02
CA GLY A 439 20.89 -29.42 14.87
C GLY A 439 19.87 -29.75 13.78
N THR A 440 20.38 -30.23 12.63
CA THR A 440 19.57 -30.60 11.47
C THR A 440 19.60 -32.12 11.27
N SER A 441 18.47 -32.79 11.41
CA SER A 441 18.34 -34.21 11.05
C SER A 441 17.04 -34.45 10.31
N ILE A 442 17.16 -35.21 9.22
CA ILE A 442 16.02 -35.62 8.42
C ILE A 442 15.74 -37.10 8.69
N ASP A 443 14.70 -37.31 9.50
CA ASP A 443 14.20 -38.64 9.82
C ASP A 443 13.09 -39.09 8.85
N LYS A 444 12.64 -40.34 8.99
CA LYS A 444 11.57 -40.90 8.15
C LYS A 444 10.25 -40.13 8.29
N ASN A 445 9.97 -39.59 9.47
CA ASN A 445 8.74 -38.84 9.70
C ASN A 445 8.74 -37.50 8.96
N SER A 446 9.89 -36.82 8.93
CA SER A 446 10.11 -35.58 8.19
C SER A 446 9.88 -35.79 6.71
N LEU A 447 10.49 -36.82 6.11
CA LEU A 447 10.25 -37.17 4.71
C LEU A 447 8.77 -37.50 4.44
N SER A 448 8.10 -38.23 5.32
CA SER A 448 6.67 -38.54 5.16
C SER A 448 5.77 -37.29 5.20
N LYS A 449 6.16 -36.25 5.94
CA LYS A 449 5.42 -34.98 6.00
C LYS A 449 5.66 -34.15 4.75
N LEU A 450 6.91 -34.07 4.30
CA LEU A 450 7.25 -33.45 3.01
C LEU A 450 6.49 -34.13 1.87
N GLU A 451 6.41 -35.46 1.88
CA GLU A 451 5.64 -36.23 0.91
C GLU A 451 4.15 -35.88 0.95
N LYS A 452 3.55 -35.84 2.14
CA LYS A 452 2.16 -35.40 2.29
C LYS A 452 1.94 -33.99 1.75
N MET A 453 2.86 -33.06 2.00
CA MET A 453 2.75 -31.68 1.54
C MET A 453 2.85 -31.57 0.01
N ILE A 454 3.84 -32.22 -0.60
CA ILE A 454 3.99 -32.28 -2.07
C ILE A 454 2.74 -32.90 -2.70
N ASN A 455 2.19 -33.94 -2.07
CA ASN A 455 1.02 -34.65 -2.58
C ASN A 455 -0.32 -33.90 -2.37
N GLN A 456 -0.35 -32.81 -1.58
CA GLN A 456 -1.55 -31.95 -1.49
C GLN A 456 -1.83 -31.19 -2.78
N SER A 457 -0.83 -31.00 -3.63
CA SER A 457 -1.03 -30.42 -4.96
C SER A 457 -1.52 -31.48 -5.94
N ASP A 458 -2.54 -31.13 -6.72
CA ASP A 458 -3.04 -31.98 -7.82
C ASP A 458 -2.04 -32.08 -8.97
N LYS A 459 -1.22 -31.04 -9.17
CA LYS A 459 -0.21 -30.92 -10.24
C LYS A 459 1.21 -31.13 -9.73
N GLU A 460 2.16 -31.29 -10.65
CA GLU A 460 3.59 -31.25 -10.33
C GLU A 460 3.97 -29.90 -9.68
N VAL A 461 4.94 -29.92 -8.78
CA VAL A 461 5.33 -28.76 -7.97
C VAL A 461 6.83 -28.50 -8.03
N ASP A 462 7.20 -27.23 -7.93
CA ASP A 462 8.61 -26.85 -7.76
C ASP A 462 9.00 -26.98 -6.28
N VAL A 463 10.24 -27.37 -6.04
CA VAL A 463 10.83 -27.44 -4.69
C VAL A 463 12.03 -26.51 -4.66
N VAL A 464 12.04 -25.56 -3.73
CA VAL A 464 13.20 -24.70 -3.47
C VAL A 464 13.75 -25.05 -2.10
N LEU A 465 14.98 -25.51 -2.02
CA LEU A 465 15.66 -25.84 -0.77
C LEU A 465 16.71 -24.78 -0.46
N VAL A 466 16.65 -24.16 0.71
CA VAL A 466 17.65 -23.22 1.22
C VAL A 466 18.31 -23.79 2.47
N THR A 467 19.62 -24.00 2.44
CA THR A 467 20.39 -24.68 3.50
C THR A 467 21.88 -24.34 3.44
N ASP A 468 22.62 -24.48 4.53
CA ASP A 468 24.08 -24.45 4.55
C ASP A 468 24.73 -25.80 4.15
N LEU A 469 23.89 -26.83 3.92
CA LEU A 469 24.20 -28.23 3.58
C LEU A 469 24.66 -29.11 4.76
N GLU A 470 24.72 -28.59 5.99
CA GLU A 470 25.07 -29.34 7.20
C GLU A 470 23.88 -30.16 7.74
N ILE A 471 23.36 -31.08 6.90
CA ILE A 471 22.15 -31.87 7.17
C ILE A 471 22.51 -33.32 7.53
N ASP A 472 22.16 -33.79 8.74
CA ASP A 472 22.19 -35.22 9.04
C ASP A 472 21.08 -35.96 8.26
N GLY A 473 21.48 -36.91 7.41
CA GLY A 473 20.59 -37.55 6.45
C GLY A 473 20.46 -36.81 5.10
N ARG A 474 21.38 -35.88 4.77
CA ARG A 474 21.46 -35.18 3.48
C ARG A 474 21.20 -36.08 2.29
N ASP A 475 21.92 -37.19 2.17
CA ASP A 475 21.78 -38.09 1.01
C ASP A 475 20.36 -38.63 0.86
N LYS A 476 19.68 -38.96 1.95
CA LYS A 476 18.30 -39.47 1.92
C LYS A 476 17.32 -38.40 1.46
N LEU A 477 17.50 -37.14 1.88
CA LEU A 477 16.67 -36.03 1.41
C LEU A 477 16.87 -35.83 -0.09
N PHE A 478 18.11 -35.75 -0.54
CA PHE A 478 18.42 -35.51 -1.95
C PHE A 478 17.97 -36.69 -2.82
N ASP A 479 18.17 -37.93 -2.38
CA ASP A 479 17.65 -39.13 -3.06
C ASP A 479 16.12 -39.12 -3.13
N TYR A 480 15.44 -38.67 -2.07
CA TYR A 480 13.98 -38.52 -2.08
C TYR A 480 13.52 -37.44 -3.06
N LEU A 481 14.12 -36.25 -3.01
CA LEU A 481 13.81 -35.15 -3.92
C LEU A 481 14.11 -35.55 -5.37
N TYR A 482 15.21 -36.26 -5.62
CA TYR A 482 15.59 -36.74 -6.95
C TYR A 482 14.70 -37.88 -7.48
N ASN A 483 14.01 -38.64 -6.63
CA ASN A 483 13.15 -39.73 -7.07
C ASN A 483 11.65 -39.40 -7.02
N ASN A 484 11.26 -38.26 -6.44
CA ASN A 484 9.86 -37.87 -6.31
C ASN A 484 9.20 -37.56 -7.66
N LYS A 485 8.15 -38.31 -8.04
CA LYS A 485 7.47 -38.17 -9.34
C LYS A 485 6.57 -36.94 -9.48
N LYS A 486 6.16 -36.32 -8.36
CA LYS A 486 5.36 -35.09 -8.35
C LYS A 486 6.23 -33.82 -8.40
N ARG A 487 7.56 -33.95 -8.42
CA ARG A 487 8.43 -32.79 -8.61
C ARG A 487 8.43 -32.36 -10.08
N ASN A 488 8.29 -31.07 -10.31
CA ASN A 488 8.58 -30.46 -11.61
C ASN A 488 10.07 -30.10 -11.70
N HIS A 489 10.57 -29.27 -10.77
CA HIS A 489 11.97 -28.88 -10.67
C HIS A 489 12.41 -28.74 -9.21
N VAL A 490 13.68 -29.02 -8.91
CA VAL A 490 14.30 -28.81 -7.60
C VAL A 490 15.41 -27.77 -7.73
N THR A 491 15.27 -26.65 -7.04
CA THR A 491 16.30 -25.61 -6.94
C THR A 491 16.90 -25.63 -5.54
N ILE A 492 18.20 -25.84 -5.45
CA ILE A 492 18.94 -25.78 -4.20
C ILE A 492 19.73 -24.49 -4.17
N ILE A 493 19.51 -23.72 -3.12
CA ILE A 493 20.24 -22.51 -2.79
C ILE A 493 21.04 -22.84 -1.54
N TYR A 494 22.36 -22.72 -1.59
CA TYR A 494 23.19 -22.96 -0.43
C TYR A 494 24.06 -21.78 -0.05
N THR A 495 24.36 -21.67 1.25
CA THR A 495 25.10 -20.54 1.85
C THR A 495 26.40 -20.98 2.55
N GLY A 496 26.63 -22.29 2.72
CA GLY A 496 27.83 -22.83 3.38
C GLY A 496 29.04 -22.97 2.46
N GLU A 497 30.24 -23.15 3.05
CA GLU A 497 31.51 -23.33 2.32
C GLU A 497 31.73 -24.78 1.80
N GLU A 498 30.75 -25.66 1.97
CA GLU A 498 30.90 -27.08 1.67
C GLU A 498 31.13 -27.36 0.16
N LYS A 499 31.94 -28.38 -0.14
CA LYS A 499 32.26 -28.78 -1.51
C LYS A 499 31.11 -29.63 -2.09
N ILE A 500 30.34 -29.05 -3.01
CA ILE A 500 29.17 -29.69 -3.65
C ILE A 500 29.46 -30.56 -4.89
N ASN A 501 30.73 -30.85 -5.18
CA ASN A 501 31.10 -31.55 -6.42
C ASN A 501 30.52 -32.98 -6.48
N ASP A 502 30.40 -33.63 -5.33
CA ASP A 502 29.75 -34.93 -5.16
C ASP A 502 28.26 -34.85 -5.52
N LEU A 503 27.53 -33.85 -5.00
CA LEU A 503 26.11 -33.63 -5.28
C LEU A 503 25.86 -33.31 -6.77
N ILE A 504 26.68 -32.42 -7.36
CA ILE A 504 26.57 -32.09 -8.80
C ILE A 504 26.78 -33.35 -9.64
N SER A 505 27.77 -34.18 -9.29
CA SER A 505 28.06 -35.41 -10.05
C SER A 505 26.96 -36.46 -9.90
N LYS A 506 26.35 -36.58 -8.71
CA LYS A 506 25.32 -37.58 -8.40
C LYS A 506 23.95 -37.22 -8.96
N TYR A 507 23.58 -35.93 -8.97
CA TYR A 507 22.24 -35.45 -9.32
C TYR A 507 22.24 -34.55 -10.58
N ASN A 508 22.92 -34.99 -11.63
CA ASN A 508 23.00 -34.27 -12.89
C ASN A 508 21.74 -34.48 -13.76
N ASP A 509 20.66 -33.78 -13.42
CA ASP A 509 19.37 -33.78 -14.13
C ASP A 509 18.98 -32.35 -14.53
N SER A 510 18.40 -32.19 -15.72
CA SER A 510 17.77 -30.95 -16.20
C SER A 510 16.70 -30.38 -15.26
N LYS A 511 16.14 -31.20 -14.37
CA LYS A 511 15.17 -30.81 -13.34
C LYS A 511 15.82 -30.44 -11.99
N PHE A 512 17.14 -30.39 -11.91
CA PHE A 512 17.88 -30.14 -10.67
C PHE A 512 18.90 -29.01 -10.88
N SER A 513 18.74 -27.90 -10.15
CA SER A 513 19.66 -26.77 -10.20
C SER A 513 20.21 -26.44 -8.83
N ILE A 514 21.51 -26.15 -8.74
CA ILE A 514 22.20 -25.82 -7.49
C ILE A 514 22.89 -24.47 -7.65
N TYR A 515 22.67 -23.57 -6.69
CA TYR A 515 23.19 -22.20 -6.66
C TYR A 515 23.85 -21.91 -5.33
N HIS A 516 25.05 -21.34 -5.38
CA HIS A 516 25.77 -20.85 -4.20
C HIS A 516 25.48 -19.37 -4.00
N ILE A 517 25.15 -18.97 -2.77
CA ILE A 517 24.96 -17.57 -2.39
C ILE A 517 25.93 -17.23 -1.26
N THR A 518 26.88 -16.36 -1.58
CA THR A 518 27.85 -15.84 -0.59
C THR A 518 27.55 -14.42 -0.15
N LYS A 519 26.72 -13.73 -0.93
CA LYS A 519 26.32 -12.34 -0.74
C LYS A 519 24.97 -12.09 -1.42
N PRO A 520 24.24 -11.03 -1.03
CA PRO A 520 22.91 -10.77 -1.58
C PRO A 520 22.88 -10.61 -3.10
N GLU A 521 23.94 -10.10 -3.73
CA GLU A 521 24.03 -9.90 -5.18
C GLU A 521 24.08 -11.21 -5.98
N ASP A 522 24.25 -12.35 -5.32
CA ASP A 522 24.14 -13.66 -5.96
C ASP A 522 22.67 -14.12 -6.10
N ILE A 523 21.75 -13.61 -5.27
CA ILE A 523 20.33 -13.98 -5.28
C ILE A 523 19.67 -13.76 -6.66
N PRO A 524 19.86 -12.62 -7.36
CA PRO A 524 19.26 -12.42 -8.69
C PRO A 524 19.81 -13.34 -9.79
N LYS A 525 20.93 -14.03 -9.54
CA LYS A 525 21.52 -15.01 -10.48
C LYS A 525 20.81 -16.36 -10.40
N VAL A 526 20.06 -16.62 -9.33
CA VAL A 526 19.23 -17.82 -9.20
C VAL A 526 18.12 -17.78 -10.25
N VAL A 527 17.95 -18.91 -10.94
CA VAL A 527 16.85 -19.10 -11.89
C VAL A 527 16.06 -20.32 -11.45
N ILE A 528 14.82 -20.09 -11.02
CA ILE A 528 13.92 -21.16 -10.60
C ILE A 528 13.21 -21.71 -11.84
N GLY A 529 13.11 -23.05 -11.91
CA GLY A 529 12.58 -23.74 -13.08
C GLY A 529 13.49 -23.62 -14.31
N GLY A 530 14.79 -23.36 -14.13
CA GLY A 530 15.81 -23.44 -15.16
C GLY A 530 15.81 -24.80 -15.88
N MET A 531 16.01 -24.81 -17.20
CA MET A 531 16.65 -25.94 -17.87
C MET A 531 18.06 -25.45 -18.19
N LYS A 532 19.09 -26.23 -17.83
CA LYS A 532 20.46 -25.94 -18.26
C LYS A 532 20.62 -26.14 -19.76
#